data_AF-F3GLY9-F1
#
_entry.id   AF-F3GLY9-F1
#
_cell.length_a   1.000
_cell.length_b   1.000
_cell.length_c   1.000
_cell.angle_alpha   90.00
_cell.angle_beta   90.00
_cell.angle_gamma   90.00
#
_symmetry.space_group_name_H-M   'P 1'
#
loop_
_entity.id
_entity.type
_entity.pdbx_description
1 polymer ?
#
loop_
_entity_poly.entity_id
_entity_poly.type
_entity_poly.pdbx_seq_one_letter_code
_entity_poly.pdbx_strand_id
1 'polypeptide(L)'
;GRLMPDAYASSCWPTEHHLGLVHSQQLAVNTIQSTLADGQGLLGVNGPPGTGKTTLLRDLIAAIITSRADAFAKLRRASDAFLSDGREAANDGGRQQYSFRLNPALYGFEIVVASSNNGAVENVTLELPPRD
;
A
#
# COMPACT_ATOMS: atom_id res chain seq x y z
N GLY A 1 12.37 -4.00 -21.72
CA GLY A 1 11.92 -2.60 -21.70
C GLY A 1 10.83 -2.47 -20.67
N ARG A 2 10.82 -1.42 -19.85
CA ARG A 2 9.94 -1.27 -18.66
C ARG A 2 8.46 -0.96 -18.96
N LEU A 3 8.06 -1.02 -20.22
CA LEU A 3 6.68 -0.94 -20.69
C LEU A 3 6.50 -2.12 -21.64
N MET A 4 5.96 -3.22 -21.14
CA MET A 4 5.58 -4.40 -21.92
C MET A 4 4.15 -4.80 -21.55
N PRO A 5 3.37 -5.41 -22.46
CA PRO A 5 1.98 -5.81 -22.21
C PRO A 5 1.80 -6.65 -20.95
N ASP A 6 2.80 -7.46 -20.62
CA ASP A 6 2.79 -8.35 -19.45
C ASP A 6 3.09 -7.64 -18.11
N ALA A 7 3.41 -6.34 -18.12
CA ALA A 7 3.74 -5.53 -16.95
C ALA A 7 2.62 -4.55 -16.56
N TYR A 8 1.38 -4.87 -16.91
CA TYR A 8 0.19 -4.11 -16.54
C TYR A 8 -0.07 -4.21 -15.04
N ALA A 9 -0.49 -3.11 -14.39
CA ALA A 9 -0.83 -3.16 -12.97
C ALA A 9 -2.10 -3.99 -12.78
N SER A 10 -2.07 -4.94 -11.86
CA SER A 10 -3.26 -5.66 -11.41
C SER A 10 -4.18 -4.80 -10.53
N SER A 11 -3.77 -3.58 -10.20
CA SER A 11 -4.46 -2.66 -9.30
C SER A 11 -4.51 -1.23 -9.85
N CYS A 12 -5.51 -0.47 -9.42
CA CYS A 12 -5.61 0.97 -9.66
C CYS A 12 -6.33 1.65 -8.50
N TRP A 13 -6.08 2.95 -8.30
CA TRP A 13 -6.83 3.74 -7.32
C TRP A 13 -8.31 3.89 -7.74
N PRO A 14 -9.27 3.79 -6.80
CA PRO A 14 -10.68 4.01 -7.11
C PRO A 14 -10.92 5.44 -7.62
N THR A 15 -11.48 5.59 -8.83
CA THR A 15 -11.80 6.90 -9.43
C THR A 15 -13.13 6.81 -10.19
N GLU A 16 -13.90 7.90 -10.23
CA GLU A 16 -15.22 7.92 -10.89
C GLU A 16 -15.15 7.64 -12.40
N HIS A 17 -14.00 7.89 -13.04
CA HIS A 17 -13.77 7.64 -14.47
C HIS A 17 -12.47 6.86 -14.63
N HIS A 18 -12.49 5.79 -15.46
CA HIS A 18 -11.35 4.93 -15.77
C HIS A 18 -10.25 5.69 -16.56
N LEU A 19 -9.58 6.64 -15.92
CA LEU A 19 -8.34 7.20 -16.39
C LEU A 19 -7.26 6.18 -16.03
N GLY A 20 -7.01 5.24 -16.95
CA GLY A 20 -5.92 4.29 -16.82
C GLY A 20 -4.61 5.00 -16.47
N LEU A 21 -3.79 4.34 -15.66
CA LEU A 21 -2.51 4.85 -15.18
C LEU A 21 -1.73 5.48 -16.34
N VAL A 22 -1.37 6.77 -16.24
CA VAL A 22 -0.44 7.35 -17.20
C VAL A 22 0.90 6.64 -17.06
N HIS A 23 1.59 6.36 -18.17
CA HIS A 23 2.79 5.50 -18.24
C HIS A 23 3.87 5.77 -17.17
N SER A 24 3.97 6.99 -16.63
CA SER A 24 4.89 7.36 -15.54
C SER A 24 4.51 6.74 -14.18
N GLN A 25 3.22 6.51 -13.91
CA GLN A 25 2.71 5.88 -12.70
C GLN A 25 2.96 4.38 -12.72
N GLN A 26 2.67 3.73 -13.84
CA GLN A 26 3.00 2.33 -14.08
C GLN A 26 4.51 2.10 -13.95
N LEU A 27 5.34 3.02 -14.46
CA LEU A 27 6.79 2.97 -14.32
C LEU A 27 7.23 3.07 -12.86
N ALA A 28 6.62 3.93 -12.05
CA ALA A 28 7.00 4.10 -10.65
C ALA A 28 6.57 2.92 -9.77
N VAL A 29 5.36 2.39 -9.96
CA VAL A 29 4.87 1.19 -9.27
C VAL A 29 5.76 -0.01 -9.62
N ASN A 30 6.01 -0.24 -10.91
CA ASN A 30 6.88 -1.33 -11.37
C ASN A 30 8.33 -1.13 -10.90
N THR A 31 8.83 0.12 -10.83
CA THR A 31 10.18 0.41 -10.33
C THR A 31 10.28 0.18 -8.83
N ILE A 32 9.29 0.59 -8.03
CA ILE A 32 9.26 0.35 -6.59
C ILE A 32 9.18 -1.15 -6.30
N GLN A 33 8.28 -1.88 -6.96
CA GLN A 33 8.19 -3.33 -6.81
C GLN A 33 9.50 -4.02 -7.23
N SER A 34 10.06 -3.68 -8.40
CA SER A 34 11.32 -4.32 -8.84
C SER A 34 12.58 -3.92 -8.07
N THR A 35 12.58 -2.77 -7.37
CA THR A 35 13.77 -2.28 -6.64
C THR A 35 13.71 -2.57 -5.14
N LEU A 36 12.51 -2.72 -4.57
CA LEU A 36 12.28 -2.80 -3.13
C LEU A 36 11.51 -4.06 -2.70
N ALA A 37 11.04 -4.93 -3.61
CA ALA A 37 10.31 -6.14 -3.21
C ALA A 37 11.15 -7.12 -2.36
N ASP A 38 12.46 -7.19 -2.60
CA ASP A 38 13.34 -8.17 -1.96
C ASP A 38 14.30 -7.56 -0.91
N GLY A 39 14.15 -6.27 -0.57
CA GLY A 39 15.09 -5.61 0.35
C GLY A 39 14.74 -4.17 0.78
N GLN A 40 15.55 -3.64 1.68
CA GLN A 40 15.49 -2.23 2.08
C GLN A 40 16.12 -1.32 1.02
N GLY A 41 15.55 -0.14 0.79
CA GLY A 41 16.12 0.84 -0.12
C GLY A 41 15.35 2.15 -0.15
N LEU A 42 15.91 3.14 -0.84
CA LEU A 42 15.33 4.47 -1.00
C LEU A 42 15.23 4.80 -2.48
N LEU A 43 14.04 5.21 -2.92
CA LEU A 43 13.80 5.69 -4.27
C LEU A 43 13.34 7.14 -4.23
N GLY A 44 14.12 8.03 -4.85
CA GLY A 44 13.71 9.41 -5.08
C GLY A 44 12.83 9.50 -6.33
N VAL A 45 11.64 10.09 -6.19
CA VAL A 45 10.77 10.43 -7.33
C VAL A 45 10.74 11.94 -7.46
N ASN A 46 11.26 12.47 -8.57
CA ASN A 46 11.14 13.88 -8.91
C ASN A 46 10.00 14.06 -9.93
N GLY A 47 9.07 14.97 -9.63
CA GLY A 47 8.07 15.43 -10.57
C GLY A 47 8.09 16.96 -10.61
N PRO A 48 8.09 17.60 -11.79
CA PRO A 48 7.79 19.02 -11.90
C PRO A 48 6.42 19.39 -11.29
N PRO A 49 6.13 20.67 -11.00
CA PRO A 49 4.80 21.09 -10.54
C PRO A 49 3.70 20.64 -11.52
N GLY A 50 2.59 20.10 -11.01
CA GLY A 50 1.47 19.63 -11.84
C GLY A 50 1.62 18.24 -12.48
N THR A 51 2.74 17.52 -12.29
CA THR A 51 2.99 16.24 -12.98
C THR A 51 2.53 14.98 -12.23
N GLY A 52 1.44 15.03 -11.47
CA GLY A 52 0.79 13.82 -10.95
C GLY A 52 1.51 13.07 -9.82
N LYS A 53 2.36 13.75 -9.01
CA LYS A 53 3.03 13.14 -7.84
C LYS A 53 2.04 12.57 -6.81
N THR A 54 0.92 13.26 -6.58
CA THR A 54 -0.16 12.77 -5.71
C THR A 54 -0.80 11.51 -6.29
N THR A 55 -1.09 11.49 -7.59
CA THR A 55 -1.64 10.31 -8.26
C THR A 55 -0.68 9.11 -8.17
N LEU A 56 0.61 9.34 -8.36
CA LEU A 56 1.63 8.30 -8.19
C LEU A 56 1.69 7.72 -6.77
N LEU A 57 1.51 8.56 -5.73
CA LEU A 57 1.40 8.08 -4.36
C LEU A 57 0.14 7.22 -4.17
N ARG A 58 -1.00 7.62 -4.74
CA ARG A 58 -2.24 6.85 -4.69
C ARG A 58 -2.08 5.48 -5.34
N ASP A 59 -1.50 5.43 -6.53
CA ASP A 59 -1.29 4.17 -7.25
C ASP A 59 -0.36 3.22 -6.50
N LEU A 60 0.67 3.78 -5.84
CA LEU A 60 1.53 3.00 -4.95
C LEU A 60 0.76 2.42 -3.76
N ILE A 61 -0.09 3.21 -3.11
CA ILE A 61 -0.94 2.74 -2.00
C ILE A 61 -1.87 1.63 -2.50
N ALA A 62 -2.54 1.82 -3.64
CA ALA A 62 -3.41 0.80 -4.24
C ALA A 62 -2.66 -0.50 -4.54
N ALA A 63 -1.45 -0.41 -5.08
CA ALA A 63 -0.59 -1.57 -5.32
C ALA A 63 -0.24 -2.32 -4.03
N ILE A 64 0.17 -1.62 -2.97
CA ILE A 64 0.53 -2.25 -1.69
C ILE A 64 -0.69 -2.92 -1.04
N ILE A 65 -1.85 -2.24 -1.06
CA ILE A 65 -3.11 -2.80 -0.53
C ILE A 65 -3.53 -4.05 -1.31
N THR A 66 -3.44 -4.01 -2.64
CA THR A 66 -3.81 -5.16 -3.50
C THR A 66 -2.88 -6.34 -3.27
N SER A 67 -1.56 -6.10 -3.20
CA SER A 67 -0.60 -7.17 -2.88
C SER A 67 -0.87 -7.81 -1.51
N ARG A 68 -1.29 -7.02 -0.52
CA ARG A 68 -1.69 -7.56 0.79
C ARG A 68 -2.98 -8.38 0.69
N ALA A 69 -3.95 -7.91 -0.09
CA ALA A 69 -5.20 -8.65 -0.34
C ALA A 69 -4.93 -9.98 -1.05
N ASP A 70 -4.01 -10.02 -2.01
CA ASP A 70 -3.56 -11.26 -2.67
C ASP A 70 -2.90 -12.23 -1.68
N ALA A 71 -2.15 -11.72 -0.69
CA ALA A 71 -1.61 -12.54 0.40
C ALA A 71 -2.73 -13.13 1.27
N PHE A 72 -3.75 -12.34 1.61
CA PHE A 72 -4.94 -12.84 2.31
C PHE A 72 -5.71 -13.90 1.50
N ALA A 73 -5.85 -13.71 0.19
CA ALA A 73 -6.59 -14.61 -0.71
C ALA A 73 -5.97 -16.01 -0.80
N LYS A 74 -4.69 -16.17 -0.45
CA LYS A 74 -4.01 -17.48 -0.38
C LYS A 74 -4.37 -18.29 0.88
N LEU A 75 -5.01 -17.67 1.87
CA LEU A 75 -5.42 -18.34 3.10
C LEU A 75 -6.70 -19.15 2.86
N ARG A 76 -6.80 -20.34 3.46
CA ARG A 76 -7.99 -21.19 3.34
C ARG A 76 -9.20 -20.61 4.08
N ARG A 77 -8.96 -19.84 5.13
CA ARG A 77 -9.97 -19.19 5.97
C ARG A 77 -9.37 -17.98 6.67
N ALA A 78 -10.20 -17.00 7.00
CA ALA A 78 -9.77 -15.76 7.64
C ALA A 78 -9.00 -15.97 8.95
N SER A 79 -9.33 -16.99 9.73
CA SER A 79 -8.62 -17.31 10.98
C SER A 79 -7.15 -17.69 10.77
N ASP A 80 -6.78 -18.20 9.59
CA ASP A 80 -5.39 -18.58 9.26
C ASP A 80 -4.49 -17.33 9.09
N ALA A 81 -5.06 -16.13 9.15
CA ALA A 81 -4.33 -14.86 9.19
C ALA A 81 -3.62 -14.62 10.54
N PHE A 82 -3.97 -15.37 11.58
CA PHE A 82 -3.40 -15.23 12.92
C PHE A 82 -2.64 -16.50 13.31
N LEU A 83 -1.57 -16.33 14.08
CA LEU A 83 -0.83 -17.46 14.66
C LEU A 83 -1.66 -18.11 15.77
N SER A 84 -1.73 -19.44 15.79
CA SER A 84 -2.51 -20.20 16.78
C SER A 84 -2.03 -20.01 18.22
N ASP A 85 -0.74 -19.75 18.40
CA ASP A 85 -0.07 -19.40 19.65
C ASP A 85 0.31 -17.89 19.69
N GLY A 86 -0.42 -17.09 18.92
CA GLY A 86 -0.14 -15.67 18.72
C GLY A 86 -0.69 -14.75 19.80
N ARG A 87 -1.34 -15.26 20.85
CA ARG A 87 -2.03 -14.40 21.84
C ARG A 87 -1.02 -13.56 22.62
N GLU A 88 -1.22 -12.25 22.59
CA GLU A 88 -0.43 -11.26 23.30
C GLU A 88 -1.32 -10.46 24.25
N ALA A 89 -0.80 -10.13 25.43
CA ALA A 89 -1.46 -9.22 26.35
C ALA A 89 -1.11 -7.78 25.95
N ALA A 90 -2.12 -6.94 25.80
CA ALA A 90 -1.99 -5.52 25.58
C ALA A 90 -2.61 -4.74 26.75
N ASN A 91 -2.21 -3.49 26.92
CA ASN A 91 -2.80 -2.58 27.88
C ASN A 91 -3.34 -1.36 27.12
N ASP A 92 -4.64 -1.11 27.27
CA ASP A 92 -5.30 0.08 26.76
C ASP A 92 -5.91 0.86 27.92
N GLY A 93 -5.27 1.96 28.31
CA GLY A 93 -5.75 2.83 29.39
C GLY A 93 -5.91 2.14 30.75
N GLY A 94 -5.07 1.15 31.07
CA GLY A 94 -5.14 0.37 32.31
C GLY A 94 -6.02 -0.88 32.23
N ARG A 95 -6.69 -1.12 31.09
CA ARG A 95 -7.46 -2.35 30.86
C ARG A 95 -6.61 -3.39 30.12
N GLN A 96 -6.59 -4.60 30.66
CA GLN A 96 -5.95 -5.72 29.99
C GLN A 96 -6.76 -6.13 28.75
N GLN A 97 -6.12 -6.06 27.60
CA GLN A 97 -6.64 -6.47 26.30
C GLN A 97 -5.83 -7.66 25.79
N TYR A 98 -6.37 -8.36 24.78
CA TYR A 98 -5.63 -9.40 24.08
C TYR A 98 -5.62 -9.12 22.57
N SER A 99 -4.44 -9.20 21.98
CA SER A 99 -4.24 -9.20 20.53
C SER A 99 -3.73 -10.57 20.09
N PHE A 100 -3.82 -10.84 18.79
CA PHE A 100 -3.22 -12.04 18.18
C PHE A 100 -2.22 -11.60 17.13
N ARG A 101 -1.01 -12.16 17.22
CA ARG A 101 0.03 -11.98 16.19
C ARG A 101 -0.48 -12.46 14.85
N LEU A 102 -0.27 -11.64 13.82
CA LEU A 102 -0.57 -11.99 12.45
C LEU A 102 0.44 -13.04 11.93
N ASN A 103 -0.01 -13.81 10.95
CA ASN A 103 0.85 -14.66 10.15
C ASN A 103 1.94 -13.79 9.47
N PRO A 104 3.23 -14.10 9.60
CA PRO A 104 4.31 -13.30 9.01
C PRO A 104 4.22 -13.10 7.50
N ALA A 105 3.50 -13.97 6.78
CA ALA A 105 3.20 -13.80 5.36
C ALA A 105 2.35 -12.55 5.05
N LEU A 106 1.79 -11.89 6.07
CA LEU A 106 0.98 -10.67 5.97
C LEU A 106 1.74 -9.41 6.41
N TYR A 107 3.04 -9.51 6.71
CA TYR A 107 3.92 -8.37 6.99
C TYR A 107 4.55 -7.81 5.70
N GLY A 108 5.10 -6.60 5.75
CA GLY A 108 5.80 -5.97 4.62
C GLY A 108 4.90 -5.14 3.71
N PHE A 109 3.66 -4.88 4.15
CA PHE A 109 2.68 -4.07 3.43
C PHE A 109 2.33 -2.78 4.19
N GLU A 110 3.11 -2.43 5.20
CA GLU A 110 2.94 -1.22 5.99
C GLU A 110 3.32 0.02 5.16
N ILE A 111 2.50 1.06 5.26
CA ILE A 111 2.71 2.32 4.55
C ILE A 111 2.85 3.42 5.61
N VAL A 112 3.98 4.14 5.58
CA VAL A 112 4.18 5.33 6.41
C VAL A 112 4.37 6.52 5.47
N VAL A 113 3.45 7.48 5.55
CA VAL A 113 3.52 8.73 4.79
C VAL A 113 3.81 9.87 5.75
N ALA A 114 4.84 10.66 5.44
CA ALA A 114 5.18 11.86 6.19
C ALA A 114 5.45 13.01 5.21
N SER A 115 5.12 14.23 5.64
CA SER A 115 5.37 15.45 4.87
C SER A 115 5.72 16.58 5.84
N SER A 116 6.63 17.47 5.42
CA SER A 116 6.94 18.71 6.13
C SER A 116 5.91 19.82 5.88
N ASN A 117 4.95 19.58 4.97
CA ASN A 117 3.83 20.47 4.69
C ASN A 117 2.51 19.74 4.99
N ASN A 118 1.79 20.24 5.98
CA ASN A 118 0.51 19.67 6.43
C ASN A 118 -0.54 19.62 5.31
N GLY A 119 -0.56 20.59 4.40
CA GLY A 119 -1.51 20.59 3.27
C GLY A 119 -1.30 19.44 2.29
N ALA A 120 -0.07 18.94 2.16
CA ALA A 120 0.20 17.76 1.32
C ALA A 120 -0.26 16.46 2.01
N VAL A 121 -0.22 16.38 3.34
CA VAL A 121 -0.78 15.24 4.09
C VAL A 121 -2.30 15.26 3.97
N GLU A 122 -2.91 16.43 4.19
CA GLU A 122 -4.36 16.60 4.17
C GLU A 122 -4.95 16.19 2.83
N ASN A 123 -4.33 16.60 1.71
CA ASN A 123 -4.72 16.18 0.37
C ASN A 123 -4.67 14.66 0.18
N VAL A 124 -3.67 13.96 0.74
CA VAL A 124 -3.58 12.49 0.65
C VAL A 124 -4.64 11.81 1.51
N THR A 125 -4.92 12.35 2.70
CA THR A 125 -5.89 11.75 3.63
C THR A 125 -7.34 11.99 3.25
N LEU A 126 -7.68 13.16 2.70
CA LEU A 126 -9.05 13.51 2.28
C LEU A 126 -9.50 12.72 1.04
N GLU A 127 -8.55 12.20 0.28
CA GLU A 127 -8.80 11.45 -0.95
C GLU A 127 -8.86 9.94 -0.73
N LEU A 128 -8.51 9.45 0.48
CA LEU A 128 -8.78 8.07 0.86
C LEU A 128 -10.29 7.83 0.76
N PRO A 129 -10.73 6.72 0.14
CA PRO A 129 -12.14 6.43 0.02
C PRO A 129 -12.79 6.50 1.41
N PRO A 130 -13.82 7.32 1.61
CA PRO A 130 -14.56 7.30 2.85
C PRO A 130 -15.07 5.87 3.08
N ARG A 131 -15.00 5.40 4.32
CA ARG A 131 -15.87 4.29 4.72
C ARG A 131 -17.30 4.83 4.64
N ASP A 132 -18.13 4.17 3.83
CA ASP A 132 -19.58 4.45 3.74
C ASP A 132 -20.21 4.79 5.10
#